data_AF-A0A925R9Y7-F1
#
_entry.id   AF-A0A925R9Y7-F1
#
_cell.length_a   1.000
_cell.length_b   1.000
_cell.length_c   1.000
_cell.angle_alpha   90.00
_cell.angle_beta   90.00
_cell.angle_gamma   90.00
#
_symmetry.space_group_name_H-M   'P 1'
#
loop_
_entity.id
_entity.type
_entity.pdbx_description
1 polymer ?
#
loop_
_entity_poly.entity_id
_entity_poly.type
_entity_poly.pdbx_seq_one_letter_code
_entity_poly.pdbx_strand_id
1 'polypeptide(L)'
;MKRINPVILLLAIIGLAGGFLLLQEDQPQASDSDPRTTPKDTSGTASVAQAESTNPEMQEITFTVMGLTAKTSSVCVAVFESEAGFPKSELSSKTTVVSATEDQVRFSLELPRNQPVAIAVFQDIDGNGTLSKNQIGIPTEPYGFSNNARGLLGPPSFSQAVFTINGDHDPAEPIEINVR
;
A
#
# COMPACT_ATOMS: atom_id res chain seq x y z
N MET A 1 0.29 -23.75 38.41
CA MET A 1 0.95 -23.60 37.09
C MET A 1 0.17 -22.58 36.28
N LYS A 2 0.65 -21.34 36.18
CA LYS A 2 0.10 -20.30 35.29
C LYS A 2 1.24 -19.88 34.37
N ARG A 3 1.18 -20.28 33.09
CA ARG A 3 2.13 -19.81 32.08
C ARG A 3 1.65 -18.43 31.61
N ILE A 4 2.60 -17.52 31.61
CA ILE A 4 2.48 -16.10 31.25
C ILE A 4 2.52 -16.02 29.72
N ASN A 5 1.55 -15.34 29.10
CA ASN A 5 1.56 -15.05 27.66
C ASN A 5 2.61 -13.98 27.36
N PRO A 6 3.57 -14.19 26.43
CA PRO A 6 4.46 -13.12 26.04
C PRO A 6 3.78 -12.20 25.01
N VAL A 7 3.89 -10.91 25.33
CA VAL A 7 3.61 -9.72 24.55
C VAL A 7 4.21 -9.82 23.13
N ILE A 8 3.39 -9.59 22.10
CA ILE A 8 3.84 -9.47 20.70
C ILE A 8 4.40 -8.06 20.50
N LEU A 9 5.70 -7.98 20.21
CA LEU A 9 6.44 -6.76 19.90
C LEU A 9 6.22 -6.37 18.44
N LEU A 10 5.48 -5.29 18.19
CA LEU A 10 5.35 -4.67 16.88
C LEU A 10 6.57 -3.78 16.61
N LEU A 11 7.44 -4.16 15.68
CA LEU A 11 8.52 -3.30 15.19
C LEU A 11 8.00 -2.46 14.01
N ALA A 12 7.69 -1.20 14.26
CA ALA A 12 7.52 -0.20 13.21
C ALA A 12 8.90 0.37 12.84
N ILE A 13 9.34 0.13 11.60
CA ILE A 13 10.54 0.76 11.04
C ILE A 13 10.15 2.17 10.60
N ILE A 14 10.53 3.18 11.38
CA ILE A 14 10.41 4.59 11.01
C ILE A 14 11.56 4.92 10.06
N GLY A 15 11.22 5.26 8.81
CA GLY A 15 12.15 5.78 7.82
C GLY A 15 12.73 7.13 8.27
N LEU A 16 14.05 7.18 8.36
CA LEU A 16 14.83 8.31 8.84
C LEU A 16 15.03 9.32 7.70
N ALA A 17 14.33 10.46 7.76
CA ALA A 17 14.57 11.60 6.89
C ALA A 17 15.91 12.26 7.26
N GLY A 18 16.97 11.89 6.56
CA GLY A 18 18.29 12.50 6.66
C GLY A 18 18.34 13.80 5.85
N GLY A 19 18.50 14.92 6.56
CA GLY A 19 18.64 16.24 5.97
C GLY A 19 19.92 16.42 5.15
N PHE A 20 19.85 17.33 4.19
CA PHE A 20 21.01 17.88 3.49
C PHE A 20 20.88 19.39 3.45
N LEU A 21 21.70 20.08 4.26
CA LEU A 21 21.79 21.52 4.39
C LEU A 21 22.96 22.02 3.53
N LEU A 22 22.63 22.91 2.58
CA LEU A 22 23.40 24.01 1.97
C LEU A 22 24.94 23.98 2.04
N LEU A 23 25.59 23.93 0.87
CA LEU A 23 26.77 24.75 0.60
C LEU A 23 26.64 25.38 -0.80
N GLN A 24 26.57 26.71 -0.83
CA GLN A 24 26.77 27.54 -2.01
C GLN A 24 28.26 27.55 -2.35
N GLU A 25 28.60 27.40 -3.62
CA GLU A 25 29.93 27.75 -4.11
C GLU A 25 29.80 28.64 -5.36
N ASP A 26 30.18 29.89 -5.12
CA ASP A 26 30.31 31.00 -6.06
C ASP A 26 31.60 30.83 -6.85
N GLN A 27 31.59 30.90 -8.18
CA GLN A 27 32.60 31.67 -8.93
C GLN A 27 32.17 31.97 -10.38
N PRO A 28 32.58 33.15 -10.90
CA PRO A 28 32.10 33.74 -12.16
C PRO A 28 33.03 33.45 -13.35
N GLN A 29 32.61 33.84 -14.55
CA GLN A 29 33.34 34.64 -15.57
C GLN A 29 32.77 34.35 -16.96
N ALA A 30 32.10 35.35 -17.55
CA ALA A 30 32.10 35.54 -18.99
C ALA A 30 31.96 37.04 -19.28
N SER A 31 33.06 37.61 -19.73
CA SER A 31 33.15 38.90 -20.40
C SER A 31 32.38 38.85 -21.72
N ASP A 32 31.41 39.72 -21.92
CA ASP A 32 31.27 40.38 -23.22
C ASP A 32 30.53 41.71 -23.08
N SER A 33 30.97 42.65 -23.89
CA SER A 33 30.63 44.07 -23.88
C SER A 33 29.71 44.42 -25.04
N ASP A 34 28.53 44.99 -24.79
CA ASP A 34 28.06 46.25 -25.40
C ASP A 34 26.68 46.71 -24.85
N PRO A 35 26.36 48.02 -24.78
CA PRO A 35 25.14 48.54 -24.17
C PRO A 35 24.06 49.04 -25.15
N ARG A 36 22.81 48.92 -24.68
CA ARG A 36 21.55 49.63 -25.05
C ARG A 36 20.78 49.17 -26.30
N THR A 37 19.59 48.64 -26.06
CA THR A 37 18.30 49.36 -26.15
C THR A 37 17.25 48.70 -25.21
N THR A 38 16.31 49.50 -24.67
CA THR A 38 15.29 49.17 -23.63
C THR A 38 13.85 49.14 -24.25
N PRO A 39 12.73 49.00 -23.49
CA PRO A 39 12.18 47.81 -22.81
C PRO A 39 10.67 47.53 -23.14
N LYS A 40 10.05 46.53 -22.46
CA LYS A 40 8.59 46.25 -22.28
C LYS A 40 7.84 45.64 -23.49
N ASP A 41 7.13 44.53 -23.42
CA ASP A 41 6.20 44.09 -22.38
C ASP A 41 6.26 42.60 -22.02
N THR A 42 6.00 42.37 -20.73
CA THR A 42 5.90 41.13 -19.97
C THR A 42 4.48 40.56 -20.03
N SER A 43 4.31 39.26 -20.23
CA SER A 43 3.43 38.41 -19.42
C SER A 43 3.48 36.96 -19.90
N GLY A 44 4.43 36.22 -19.34
CA GLY A 44 4.26 34.79 -19.14
C GLY A 44 3.36 34.60 -17.91
N THR A 45 2.29 33.85 -18.06
CA THR A 45 1.55 33.29 -16.93
C THR A 45 1.74 31.78 -16.97
N ALA A 46 2.96 31.32 -16.71
CA ALA A 46 3.19 29.95 -16.30
C ALA A 46 2.67 29.84 -14.85
N SER A 47 1.45 29.32 -14.72
CA SER A 47 0.89 28.90 -13.45
C SER A 47 1.79 27.80 -12.88
N VAL A 48 2.71 28.20 -12.00
CA VAL A 48 3.37 27.27 -11.08
C VAL A 48 2.35 26.93 -10.01
N ALA A 49 1.49 25.95 -10.31
CA ALA A 49 0.72 25.27 -9.28
C ALA A 49 1.72 24.59 -8.36
N GLN A 50 1.89 25.17 -7.17
CA GLN A 50 2.52 24.54 -6.02
C GLN A 50 1.77 23.23 -5.78
N ALA A 51 2.39 22.09 -6.11
CA ALA A 51 1.93 20.82 -5.62
C ALA A 51 2.15 20.83 -4.10
N GLU A 52 1.07 21.05 -3.35
CA GLU A 52 1.08 20.88 -1.91
C GLU A 52 1.45 19.42 -1.63
N SER A 53 2.61 19.20 -1.01
CA SER A 53 2.99 17.90 -0.46
C SER A 53 2.09 17.61 0.73
N THR A 54 0.84 17.23 0.48
CA THR A 54 -0.07 16.76 1.52
C THR A 54 0.36 15.34 1.88
N ASN A 55 0.96 15.18 3.06
CA ASN A 55 1.10 13.86 3.66
C ASN A 55 -0.32 13.29 3.85
N PRO A 56 -0.63 12.09 3.33
CA PRO A 56 -1.97 11.52 3.47
C PRO A 56 -2.36 11.43 4.94
N GLU A 57 -3.59 11.85 5.26
CA GLU A 57 -4.18 11.51 6.54
C GLU A 57 -4.39 9.99 6.61
N MET A 58 -3.83 9.35 7.62
CA MET A 58 -3.96 7.92 7.83
C MET A 58 -5.14 7.62 8.75
N GLN A 59 -5.81 6.49 8.52
CA GLN A 59 -6.90 5.99 9.35
C GLN A 59 -6.70 4.49 9.60
N GLU A 60 -6.90 4.07 10.85
CA GLU A 60 -6.95 2.65 11.19
C GLU A 60 -8.28 2.05 10.71
N ILE A 61 -8.19 0.98 9.92
CA ILE A 61 -9.31 0.26 9.31
C ILE A 61 -9.25 -1.19 9.73
N THR A 62 -10.40 -1.72 10.16
CA THR A 62 -10.53 -3.12 10.55
C THR A 62 -10.91 -3.97 9.34
N PHE A 63 -10.23 -5.10 9.18
CA PHE A 63 -10.51 -6.10 8.15
C PHE A 63 -10.93 -7.42 8.81
N THR A 64 -11.81 -8.15 8.13
CA THR A 64 -12.12 -9.55 8.46
C THR A 64 -11.88 -10.40 7.22
N VAL A 65 -10.94 -11.35 7.32
CA VAL A 65 -10.70 -12.35 6.26
C VAL A 65 -11.45 -13.61 6.61
N MET A 66 -12.27 -14.10 5.67
CA MET A 66 -13.14 -15.27 5.83
C MET A 66 -12.78 -16.39 4.85
N GLY A 67 -13.10 -17.63 5.20
CA GLY A 67 -12.92 -18.80 4.33
C GLY A 67 -11.57 -19.51 4.50
N LEU A 68 -10.89 -19.27 5.62
CA LEU A 68 -9.61 -19.92 5.92
C LEU A 68 -9.83 -21.43 6.14
N THR A 69 -8.93 -22.24 5.57
CA THR A 69 -9.10 -23.71 5.56
C THR A 69 -8.22 -24.42 6.59
N ALA A 70 -7.04 -23.86 6.90
CA ALA A 70 -6.15 -24.36 7.95
C ALA A 70 -6.39 -23.67 9.30
N LYS A 71 -6.43 -24.46 10.38
CA LYS A 71 -6.62 -23.98 11.76
C LYS A 71 -5.36 -23.39 12.42
N THR A 72 -4.20 -23.48 11.78
CA THR A 72 -2.99 -22.80 12.25
C THR A 72 -2.16 -22.48 11.04
N SER A 73 -2.16 -21.22 10.66
CA SER A 73 -1.52 -20.70 9.45
C SER A 73 -1.27 -19.21 9.62
N SER A 74 -0.65 -18.60 8.63
CA SER A 74 -0.54 -17.15 8.52
C SER A 74 -1.44 -16.65 7.40
N VAL A 75 -1.97 -15.43 7.54
CA VAL A 75 -2.59 -14.69 6.45
C VAL A 75 -1.64 -13.55 6.09
N CYS A 76 -1.14 -13.61 4.86
CA CYS A 76 -0.33 -12.56 4.27
C CYS A 76 -1.26 -11.54 3.61
N VAL A 77 -1.06 -10.27 3.93
CA VAL A 77 -1.87 -9.14 3.46
C VAL A 77 -0.96 -8.16 2.75
N ALA A 78 -1.27 -7.84 1.49
CA ALA A 78 -0.53 -6.91 0.66
C ALA A 78 -1.41 -5.71 0.28
N VAL A 79 -0.87 -4.50 0.47
CA VAL A 79 -1.54 -3.22 0.20
C VAL A 79 -0.98 -2.60 -1.08
N PHE A 80 -1.87 -2.16 -1.97
CA PHE A 80 -1.52 -1.52 -3.24
C PHE A 80 -2.20 -0.16 -3.34
N GLU A 81 -1.41 0.89 -3.53
CA GLU A 81 -1.89 2.27 -3.73
C GLU A 81 -1.99 2.65 -5.21
N SER A 82 -1.59 1.74 -6.10
CA SER A 82 -1.73 1.89 -7.56
C SER A 82 -1.82 0.54 -8.25
N GLU A 83 -2.18 0.55 -9.54
CA GLU A 83 -2.21 -0.65 -10.38
C GLU A 83 -0.81 -1.25 -10.62
N ALA A 84 0.26 -0.44 -10.48
CA ALA A 84 1.61 -0.89 -10.75
C ALA A 84 2.00 -2.05 -9.82
N GLY A 85 2.24 -3.22 -10.42
CA GLY A 85 2.65 -4.43 -9.68
C GLY A 85 1.52 -5.25 -9.09
N PHE A 86 0.27 -4.77 -9.09
CA PHE A 86 -0.87 -5.55 -8.61
C PHE A 86 -1.06 -6.85 -9.43
N PRO A 87 -1.33 -8.01 -8.80
CA PRO A 87 -1.44 -8.28 -7.37
C PRO A 87 -0.20 -8.96 -6.74
N LYS A 88 1.01 -8.70 -7.25
CA LYS A 88 2.24 -9.34 -6.75
C LYS A 88 2.65 -8.73 -5.42
N SER A 89 2.65 -9.51 -4.34
CA SER A 89 2.92 -9.01 -2.98
C SER A 89 4.31 -8.40 -2.85
N GLU A 90 5.29 -8.89 -3.63
CA GLU A 90 6.64 -8.34 -3.69
C GLU A 90 6.74 -6.94 -4.32
N LEU A 91 5.67 -6.47 -4.98
CA LEU A 91 5.54 -5.14 -5.55
C LEU A 91 4.53 -4.25 -4.81
N SER A 92 4.03 -4.71 -3.66
CA SER A 92 3.08 -3.96 -2.82
C SER A 92 3.76 -2.80 -2.07
N SER A 93 2.99 -1.78 -1.68
CA SER A 93 3.52 -0.68 -0.86
C SER A 93 3.77 -1.11 0.58
N LYS A 94 3.01 -2.10 1.07
CA LYS A 94 3.12 -2.64 2.42
C LYS A 94 2.63 -4.08 2.47
N THR A 95 3.34 -4.90 3.25
CA THR A 95 2.91 -6.26 3.59
C THR A 95 2.73 -6.39 5.10
N THR A 96 1.74 -7.16 5.54
CA THR A 96 1.52 -7.53 6.94
C THR A 96 1.19 -9.01 7.01
N VAL A 97 1.64 -9.68 8.07
CA VAL A 97 1.38 -11.10 8.31
C VAL A 97 0.60 -11.23 9.62
N VAL A 98 -0.51 -11.96 9.57
CA VAL A 98 -1.41 -12.15 10.71
C VAL A 98 -1.56 -13.63 10.99
N SER A 99 -1.35 -14.05 12.24
CA SER A 99 -1.59 -15.44 12.62
C SER A 99 -3.08 -15.75 12.59
N ALA A 100 -3.47 -16.86 11.96
CA ALA A 100 -4.83 -17.36 11.92
C ALA A 100 -4.93 -18.72 12.59
N THR A 101 -5.85 -18.82 13.56
CA THR A 101 -6.14 -20.06 14.30
C THR A 101 -7.53 -20.63 14.04
N GLU A 102 -8.35 -19.91 13.28
CA GLU A 102 -9.75 -20.19 13.00
C GLU A 102 -10.03 -20.08 11.49
N ASP A 103 -11.27 -20.29 11.08
CA ASP A 103 -11.73 -20.13 9.70
C ASP A 103 -11.88 -18.67 9.26
N GLN A 104 -11.65 -17.74 10.18
CA GLN A 104 -11.58 -16.30 9.94
C GLN A 104 -10.49 -15.64 10.80
N VAL A 105 -10.02 -14.47 10.36
CA VAL A 105 -9.12 -13.62 11.15
C VAL A 105 -9.48 -12.15 11.00
N ARG A 106 -9.35 -11.41 12.10
CA ARG A 106 -9.61 -9.97 12.16
C ARG A 106 -8.33 -9.23 12.51
N PHE A 107 -8.05 -8.14 11.81
CA PHE A 107 -6.87 -7.31 12.02
C PHE A 107 -7.14 -5.86 11.62
N SER A 108 -6.22 -4.96 11.99
CA SER A 108 -6.29 -3.55 11.62
C SER A 108 -5.10 -3.14 10.74
N LEU A 109 -5.34 -2.23 9.81
CA LEU A 109 -4.29 -1.55 9.03
C LEU A 109 -4.52 -0.04 9.06
N GLU A 110 -3.44 0.72 9.22
CA GLU A 110 -3.44 2.14 8.87
C GLU A 110 -3.38 2.30 7.34
N LEU A 111 -4.40 2.94 6.77
CA LEU A 111 -4.54 3.23 5.34
C LEU A 111 -4.77 4.72 5.08
N PRO A 112 -4.35 5.26 3.93
CA PRO A 112 -4.60 6.65 3.58
C PRO A 112 -6.10 6.89 3.37
N ARG A 113 -6.61 7.95 4.00
CA ARG A 113 -7.98 8.43 3.80
C ARG A 113 -8.11 9.06 2.42
N ASN A 114 -9.27 8.90 1.79
CA ASN A 114 -9.62 9.57 0.53
C ASN A 114 -8.65 9.25 -0.64
N GLN A 115 -7.89 8.15 -0.56
CA GLN A 115 -7.00 7.69 -1.62
C GLN A 115 -7.34 6.25 -2.03
N PRO A 116 -7.11 5.88 -3.31
CA PRO A 116 -7.40 4.54 -3.80
C PRO A 116 -6.44 3.52 -3.21
N VAL A 117 -6.99 2.42 -2.68
CA VAL A 117 -6.24 1.28 -2.16
C VAL A 117 -6.88 -0.01 -2.63
N ALA A 118 -6.06 -1.01 -2.98
CA ALA A 118 -6.50 -2.40 -3.14
C ALA A 118 -5.74 -3.30 -2.17
N ILE A 119 -6.41 -4.34 -1.69
CA ILE A 119 -5.86 -5.34 -0.79
C ILE A 119 -5.85 -6.69 -1.51
N ALA A 120 -4.73 -7.40 -1.45
CA ALA A 120 -4.64 -8.81 -1.79
C ALA A 120 -4.29 -9.60 -0.52
N VAL A 121 -4.92 -10.75 -0.33
CA VAL A 121 -4.64 -11.65 0.79
C VAL A 121 -4.40 -13.07 0.30
N PHE A 122 -3.56 -13.80 1.00
CA PHE A 122 -3.51 -15.26 0.89
C PHE A 122 -3.24 -15.91 2.24
N GLN A 123 -3.76 -17.12 2.40
CA GLN A 123 -3.47 -17.98 3.54
C GLN A 123 -2.20 -18.78 3.23
N ASP A 124 -1.13 -18.52 3.96
CA ASP A 124 0.14 -19.25 3.90
C ASP A 124 0.03 -20.49 4.81
N ILE A 125 -0.28 -21.64 4.19
CA ILE A 125 -0.50 -22.91 4.88
C ILE A 125 0.82 -23.65 5.08
N ASP A 126 1.75 -23.52 4.13
CA ASP A 126 3.05 -24.20 4.17
C ASP A 126 4.16 -23.40 4.87
N GLY A 127 3.92 -22.11 5.17
CA GLY A 127 4.81 -21.26 5.94
C GLY A 127 5.96 -20.66 5.13
N ASN A 128 5.85 -20.62 3.80
CA ASN A 128 6.91 -20.12 2.93
C ASN A 128 6.84 -18.61 2.66
N GLY A 129 5.77 -17.93 3.10
CA GLY A 129 5.56 -16.48 2.94
C GLY A 129 5.21 -16.02 1.53
N THR A 130 4.91 -16.94 0.61
CA THR A 130 4.57 -16.68 -0.79
C THR A 130 3.33 -17.48 -1.19
N LEU A 131 2.52 -16.93 -2.11
CA LEU A 131 1.34 -17.67 -2.59
C LEU A 131 1.77 -18.87 -3.41
N SER A 132 1.60 -20.08 -2.85
CA SER A 132 1.95 -21.32 -3.53
C SER A 132 1.09 -21.54 -4.77
N LYS A 133 1.74 -22.02 -5.85
CA LYS A 133 1.13 -22.25 -7.16
C LYS A 133 1.57 -23.59 -7.73
N ASN A 134 0.70 -24.20 -8.53
CA ASN A 134 1.06 -25.39 -9.30
C ASN A 134 1.93 -25.04 -10.53
N GLN A 135 2.37 -26.07 -11.28
CA GLN A 135 3.26 -25.91 -12.44
C GLN A 135 2.71 -25.04 -13.58
N ILE A 136 1.39 -24.81 -13.62
CA ILE A 136 0.74 -23.93 -14.62
C ILE A 136 0.36 -22.56 -14.04
N GLY A 137 0.81 -22.24 -12.81
CA GLY A 137 0.66 -20.93 -12.18
C GLY A 137 -0.66 -20.70 -11.45
N ILE A 138 -1.50 -21.73 -11.25
CA ILE A 138 -2.75 -21.62 -10.50
C ILE A 138 -2.45 -21.70 -8.99
N PRO A 139 -2.97 -20.76 -8.18
CA PRO A 139 -2.85 -20.82 -6.73
C PRO A 139 -3.35 -22.15 -6.15
N THR A 140 -2.58 -22.72 -5.23
CA THR A 140 -2.94 -23.94 -4.49
C THR A 140 -3.36 -23.65 -3.06
N GLU A 141 -3.21 -22.42 -2.61
CA GLU A 141 -3.61 -21.93 -1.30
C GLU A 141 -4.74 -20.90 -1.42
N PRO A 142 -5.59 -20.76 -0.39
CA PRO A 142 -6.67 -19.80 -0.40
C PRO A 142 -6.18 -18.36 -0.58
N TYR A 143 -6.81 -17.63 -1.50
CA TYR A 143 -6.48 -16.23 -1.77
C TYR A 143 -7.73 -15.39 -2.05
N GLY A 144 -7.61 -14.07 -1.85
CA GLY A 144 -8.72 -13.13 -1.96
C GLY A 144 -8.25 -11.71 -2.24
N PHE A 145 -9.20 -10.85 -2.59
CA PHE A 145 -8.98 -9.45 -2.89
C PHE A 145 -10.07 -8.60 -2.23
N SER A 146 -9.77 -7.33 -1.94
CA SER A 146 -10.80 -6.34 -1.61
C SER A 146 -11.89 -6.26 -2.68
N ASN A 147 -13.08 -5.80 -2.28
CA ASN A 147 -14.33 -5.89 -3.04
C ASN A 147 -14.74 -7.34 -3.43
N ASN A 148 -14.10 -8.35 -2.84
CA ASN A 148 -14.25 -9.74 -3.25
C ASN A 148 -14.05 -9.93 -4.76
N ALA A 149 -13.16 -9.14 -5.37
CA ALA A 149 -12.95 -9.07 -6.80
C ALA A 149 -12.46 -10.41 -7.39
N ARG A 150 -12.88 -10.71 -8.63
CA ARG A 150 -12.54 -11.96 -9.32
C ARG A 150 -12.29 -11.74 -10.81
N GLY A 151 -11.15 -12.23 -11.28
CA GLY A 151 -10.88 -12.39 -12.71
C GLY A 151 -11.50 -13.69 -13.25
N LEU A 152 -11.91 -13.67 -14.53
CA LEU A 152 -12.34 -14.87 -15.25
C LEU A 152 -11.15 -15.74 -15.68
N LEU A 153 -10.08 -15.09 -16.14
CA LEU A 153 -8.84 -15.71 -16.57
C LEU A 153 -7.66 -14.99 -15.88
N GLY A 154 -7.30 -15.47 -14.69
CA GLY A 154 -6.25 -14.87 -13.86
C GLY A 154 -6.79 -14.01 -12.72
N PRO A 155 -5.93 -13.19 -12.08
CA PRO A 155 -6.36 -12.27 -11.03
C PRO A 155 -7.33 -11.20 -11.58
N PRO A 156 -8.15 -10.57 -10.71
CA PRO A 156 -8.93 -9.39 -11.10
C PRO A 156 -8.00 -8.23 -11.49
N SER A 157 -8.55 -7.22 -12.16
CA SER A 157 -7.84 -5.95 -12.35
C SER A 157 -7.79 -5.15 -11.04
N PHE A 158 -6.84 -4.23 -10.94
CA PHE A 158 -6.79 -3.28 -9.81
C PHE A 158 -8.11 -2.51 -9.68
N SER A 159 -8.68 -2.04 -10.79
CA SER A 159 -9.96 -1.33 -10.81
C SER A 159 -11.15 -2.11 -10.25
N GLN A 160 -11.09 -3.45 -10.24
CA GLN A 160 -12.14 -4.28 -9.62
C GLN A 160 -11.93 -4.41 -8.11
N ALA A 161 -10.68 -4.34 -7.64
CA ALA A 161 -10.32 -4.53 -6.24
C ALA A 161 -10.17 -3.22 -5.46
N VAL A 162 -10.01 -2.08 -6.13
CA VAL A 162 -9.75 -0.78 -5.51
C VAL A 162 -10.97 -0.24 -4.76
N PHE A 163 -10.73 0.39 -3.62
CA PHE A 163 -11.70 1.14 -2.84
C PHE A 163 -11.03 2.38 -2.20
N THR A 164 -11.86 3.30 -1.69
CA THR A 164 -11.44 4.51 -0.99
C THR A 164 -12.09 4.62 0.38
N ILE A 165 -11.31 4.85 1.43
CA ILE A 165 -11.82 5.07 2.80
C ILE A 165 -12.53 6.43 2.89
N ASN A 166 -13.73 6.46 3.49
CA ASN A 166 -14.72 7.56 3.49
C ASN A 166 -15.37 7.83 2.12
N GLY A 167 -15.04 7.06 1.08
CA GLY A 167 -15.74 7.05 -0.20
C GLY A 167 -16.65 5.83 -0.32
N ASP A 168 -16.02 4.65 -0.39
CA ASP A 168 -16.69 3.37 -0.58
C ASP A 168 -16.98 2.65 0.75
N HIS A 169 -16.16 2.91 1.78
CA HIS A 169 -16.26 2.27 3.09
C HIS A 169 -16.28 3.29 4.23
N ASP A 170 -17.17 3.07 5.20
CA ASP A 170 -17.15 3.75 6.49
C ASP A 170 -16.00 3.17 7.34
N PRO A 171 -15.06 3.98 7.84
CA PRO A 171 -13.98 3.49 8.69
C PRO A 171 -14.44 2.82 10.00
N ALA A 172 -15.67 3.04 10.44
CA ALA A 172 -16.25 2.36 11.60
C ALA A 172 -16.68 0.90 11.31
N GLU A 173 -16.84 0.52 10.05
CA GLU A 173 -17.28 -0.81 9.65
C GLU A 173 -16.11 -1.69 9.18
N PRO A 174 -16.10 -2.99 9.53
CA PRO A 174 -15.05 -3.90 9.05
C PRO A 174 -15.20 -4.19 7.56
N ILE A 175 -14.08 -4.15 6.84
CA ILE A 175 -14.05 -4.59 5.45
C ILE A 175 -13.84 -6.11 5.40
N GLU A 176 -14.77 -6.81 4.79
CA GLU A 176 -14.72 -8.27 4.61
C GLU A 176 -13.97 -8.64 3.31
N ILE A 177 -13.07 -9.63 3.41
CA ILE A 177 -12.41 -10.25 2.26
C ILE A 177 -12.57 -11.77 2.34
N ASN A 178 -13.18 -12.36 1.33
CA ASN A 178 -13.36 -13.81 1.22
C ASN A 178 -12.18 -14.43 0.46
N VAL A 179 -11.54 -15.43 1.09
CA VAL A 179 -10.58 -16.32 0.42
C VAL A 179 -11.25 -17.62 -0.03
N ARG A 180 -10.65 -18.28 -1.01
CA ARG A 180 -11.16 -19.51 -1.63
C ARG A 180 -10.06 -20.33 -2.29
#